data_AF-A0A0D2X8E6-F1
#
_entry.id   AF-A0A0D2X8E6-F1
#
_cell.length_a   1.000
_cell.length_b   1.000
_cell.length_c   1.000
_cell.angle_alpha   90.00
_cell.angle_beta   90.00
_cell.angle_gamma   90.00
#
_symmetry.space_group_name_H-M   'P 1'
#
loop_
_entity.id
_entity.type
_entity.pdbx_description
1 polymer ?
#
loop_
_entity_poly.entity_id
_entity_poly.type
_entity_poly.pdbx_seq_one_letter_code
_entity_poly.pdbx_strand_id
1 'polypeptide(L)'
;MASQFHINYYVSRTLPNMYAFCLTALASAFLLPQSSPHLSAARQKQAIALLVIAAAIFRSEVAVLLSTTGLYLLFTRRIGLRPLVLTFLGSFISSLLISVPIDSYFWQKPLWPELWGFYFNAILGSSSEWGISPWHYYFTSALPKLLLNPFVPALAVYALLQPGTSRATQALLIPNLLFVAIYSAQPHKEARFIFYVVPSLTAAAALGANFVSSRASKSIIYRGVSAVIALSVLVSFAGSTAMLLFSSLNYPGGDALQQLSYITRDDPTPVIDVHADVLSCMTGLTLFGQNPSGYPIAFPIHPHPDSTAPVLVFDKTEKGDQLYWPRFWERFDYALAENPRKVLGGWQVIGVVTGYDGVEILKPGSPAAGDESEKGTIGGEKILGLGANVAALRNLVRGYTGGWWVGPRMSPRIRILRRVS
;
A
#
# COMPACT_ATOMS: atom_id res chain seq x y z
N MET A 1 -13.63 8.47 0.30
CA MET A 1 -12.38 8.06 -0.39
C MET A 1 -11.16 8.66 0.28
N ALA A 2 -11.04 9.99 0.39
CA ALA A 2 -9.88 10.62 1.06
C ALA A 2 -9.67 10.18 2.53
N SER A 3 -10.74 9.75 3.22
CA SER A 3 -10.69 9.23 4.58
C SER A 3 -10.43 7.71 4.69
N GLN A 4 -10.06 7.03 3.61
CA GLN A 4 -9.82 5.57 3.61
C GLN A 4 -8.32 5.27 3.63
N PHE A 5 -7.89 4.55 4.67
CA PHE A 5 -6.48 4.21 4.91
C PHE A 5 -5.83 3.54 3.70
N HIS A 6 -6.43 2.45 3.19
CA HIS A 6 -5.81 1.64 2.15
C HIS A 6 -5.61 2.40 0.83
N ILE A 7 -6.52 3.31 0.44
CA ILE A 7 -6.31 4.12 -0.78
C ILE A 7 -5.03 4.96 -0.63
N ASN A 8 -4.97 5.75 0.44
CA ASN A 8 -3.85 6.67 0.67
C ASN A 8 -2.53 5.93 0.92
N TYR A 9 -2.58 4.76 1.57
CA TYR A 9 -1.40 3.95 1.85
C TYR A 9 -0.78 3.31 0.59
N TYR A 10 -1.62 2.92 -0.38
CA TYR A 10 -1.16 2.28 -1.60
C TYR A 10 -0.90 3.26 -2.76
N VAL A 11 -1.46 4.47 -2.77
CA VAL A 11 -1.38 5.40 -3.93
C VAL A 11 0.05 5.76 -4.33
N SER A 12 1.00 5.80 -3.39
CA SER A 12 2.42 6.10 -3.66
C SER A 12 3.23 4.87 -4.08
N ARG A 13 2.63 3.68 -4.11
CA ARG A 13 3.33 2.42 -4.39
C ARG A 13 3.15 2.01 -5.84
N THR A 14 4.25 1.63 -6.46
CA THR A 14 4.32 1.13 -7.84
C THR A 14 3.84 -0.32 -7.97
N LEU A 15 2.71 -0.65 -7.34
CA LEU A 15 2.06 -1.95 -7.48
C LEU A 15 1.18 -1.95 -8.72
N PRO A 16 1.15 -3.03 -9.54
CA PRO A 16 0.25 -3.10 -10.69
C PRO A 16 -1.24 -2.94 -10.33
N ASN A 17 -1.65 -3.33 -9.11
CA ASN A 17 -3.00 -3.02 -8.59
C ASN A 17 -3.31 -1.52 -8.60
N MET A 18 -2.35 -0.65 -8.34
CA MET A 18 -2.59 0.80 -8.25
C MET A 18 -2.70 1.43 -9.63
N TYR A 19 -1.90 0.96 -10.60
CA TYR A 19 -2.08 1.36 -11.99
C TYR A 19 -3.44 0.89 -12.54
N ALA A 20 -3.82 -0.36 -12.26
CA ALA A 20 -5.16 -0.89 -12.58
C ALA A 20 -6.27 -0.13 -11.84
N PHE A 21 -6.05 0.32 -10.61
CA PHE A 21 -7.00 1.12 -9.85
C PHE A 21 -7.34 2.44 -10.53
N CYS A 22 -6.34 3.18 -11.02
CA CYS A 22 -6.58 4.43 -11.75
C CYS A 22 -7.50 4.22 -12.95
N LEU A 23 -7.24 3.17 -13.75
CA LEU A 23 -8.04 2.84 -14.94
C LEU A 23 -9.45 2.35 -14.57
N THR A 24 -9.59 1.49 -13.56
CA THR A 24 -10.89 0.97 -13.11
C THR A 24 -11.75 2.05 -12.43
N ALA A 25 -11.14 2.99 -11.70
CA ALA A 25 -11.82 4.15 -11.14
C ALA A 25 -12.32 5.10 -12.25
N LEU A 26 -11.51 5.37 -13.26
CA LEU A 26 -11.91 6.17 -14.42
C LEU A 26 -13.01 5.47 -15.23
N ALA A 27 -12.91 4.16 -15.44
CA ALA A 27 -13.94 3.37 -16.08
C ALA A 27 -15.27 3.46 -15.31
N SER A 28 -15.23 3.36 -13.99
CA SER A 28 -16.40 3.52 -13.13
C SER A 28 -17.03 4.90 -13.26
N ALA A 29 -16.23 5.96 -13.37
CA ALA A 29 -16.71 7.32 -13.59
C ALA A 29 -17.40 7.47 -14.97
N PHE A 30 -16.87 6.83 -16.01
CA PHE A 30 -17.49 6.84 -17.35
C PHE A 30 -18.82 6.09 -17.42
N LEU A 31 -19.10 5.18 -16.47
CA LEU A 31 -20.37 4.48 -16.38
C LEU A 31 -21.47 5.27 -15.65
N LEU A 32 -21.14 6.44 -15.09
CA LEU A 32 -22.12 7.35 -14.48
C LEU A 32 -23.06 7.94 -15.55
N PRO A 33 -24.27 8.40 -15.16
CA PRO A 33 -25.22 9.04 -16.08
C PRO A 33 -24.57 10.19 -16.85
N GLN A 34 -24.80 10.24 -18.17
CA GLN A 34 -24.28 11.27 -19.06
C GLN A 34 -25.40 12.18 -19.58
N SER A 35 -25.04 13.38 -20.02
CA SER A 35 -25.99 14.38 -20.53
C SER A 35 -26.66 13.98 -21.84
N SER A 36 -25.97 13.20 -22.69
CA SER A 36 -26.51 12.75 -23.98
C SER A 36 -26.35 11.25 -24.21
N PRO A 37 -27.27 10.59 -24.95
CA PRO A 37 -27.18 9.17 -25.28
C PRO A 37 -25.91 8.82 -26.08
N HIS A 38 -25.51 9.68 -27.02
CA HIS A 38 -24.29 9.49 -27.80
C HIS A 38 -23.04 9.50 -26.91
N LEU A 39 -22.95 10.46 -25.99
CA LEU A 39 -21.86 10.51 -25.01
C LEU A 39 -21.87 9.28 -24.11
N SER A 40 -23.05 8.84 -23.63
CA SER A 40 -23.18 7.61 -22.84
C SER A 40 -22.62 6.40 -23.58
N ALA A 41 -22.96 6.22 -24.86
CA ALA A 41 -22.45 5.10 -25.66
C ALA A 41 -20.92 5.16 -25.83
N ALA A 42 -20.37 6.36 -26.07
CA ALA A 42 -18.92 6.55 -26.17
C ALA A 42 -18.21 6.25 -24.84
N ARG A 43 -18.73 6.77 -23.72
CA ARG A 43 -18.18 6.56 -22.37
C ARG A 43 -18.23 5.10 -21.94
N GLN A 44 -19.31 4.39 -22.25
CA GLN A 44 -19.39 2.95 -21.98
C GLN A 44 -18.32 2.15 -22.73
N LYS A 45 -18.09 2.44 -24.03
CA LYS A 45 -16.99 1.81 -24.79
C LYS A 45 -15.63 2.14 -24.17
N GLN A 46 -15.41 3.40 -23.79
CA GLN A 46 -14.17 3.80 -23.11
C GLN A 46 -13.99 3.08 -21.78
N ALA A 47 -15.05 2.90 -20.98
CA ALA A 47 -15.00 2.16 -19.72
C ALA A 47 -14.59 0.69 -19.96
N ILE A 48 -15.20 0.03 -20.94
CA ILE A 48 -14.82 -1.35 -21.32
C ILE A 48 -13.37 -1.42 -21.79
N ALA A 49 -12.94 -0.50 -22.65
CA ALA A 49 -11.55 -0.42 -23.12
C ALA A 49 -10.56 -0.28 -21.96
N LEU A 50 -10.84 0.62 -21.00
CA LEU A 50 -9.99 0.84 -19.82
C LEU A 50 -9.93 -0.41 -18.92
N LEU A 51 -11.05 -1.10 -18.72
CA LEU A 51 -11.08 -2.35 -17.94
C LEU A 51 -10.31 -3.48 -18.64
N VAL A 52 -10.38 -3.56 -19.98
CA VAL A 52 -9.60 -4.52 -20.78
C VAL A 52 -8.10 -4.24 -20.68
N ILE A 53 -7.69 -2.97 -20.86
CA ILE A 53 -6.30 -2.55 -20.72
C ILE A 53 -5.79 -2.86 -19.30
N ALA A 54 -6.58 -2.54 -18.28
CA ALA A 54 -6.25 -2.84 -16.89
C ALA A 54 -6.04 -4.35 -16.65
N ALA A 55 -6.92 -5.19 -17.22
CA ALA A 55 -6.85 -6.63 -17.07
C ALA A 55 -5.69 -7.27 -17.86
N ALA A 56 -5.42 -6.79 -19.07
CA ALA A 56 -4.44 -7.38 -19.96
C ALA A 56 -3.00 -6.98 -19.65
N ILE A 57 -2.78 -5.74 -19.17
CA ILE A 57 -1.43 -5.19 -18.93
C ILE A 57 -1.03 -5.29 -17.46
N PHE A 58 -1.95 -5.05 -16.51
CA PHE A 58 -1.58 -4.85 -15.11
C PHE A 58 -2.01 -5.97 -14.17
N ARG A 59 -3.26 -6.43 -14.28
CA ARG A 59 -3.88 -7.32 -13.27
C ARG A 59 -5.01 -8.18 -13.84
N SER A 60 -4.74 -9.46 -14.06
CA SER A 60 -5.71 -10.42 -14.59
C SER A 60 -7.01 -10.56 -13.78
N GLU A 61 -7.02 -10.31 -12.47
CA GLU A 61 -8.26 -10.37 -11.67
C GLU A 61 -9.30 -9.32 -12.08
N VAL A 62 -8.87 -8.21 -12.68
CA VAL A 62 -9.77 -7.17 -13.23
C VAL A 62 -10.64 -7.74 -14.35
N ALA A 63 -10.25 -8.85 -14.99
CA ALA A 63 -11.10 -9.54 -15.96
C ALA A 63 -12.45 -9.98 -15.36
N VAL A 64 -12.50 -10.31 -14.06
CA VAL A 64 -13.75 -10.65 -13.36
C VAL A 64 -14.62 -9.41 -13.19
N LEU A 65 -14.02 -8.26 -12.87
CA LEU A 65 -14.72 -6.97 -12.80
C LEU A 65 -15.24 -6.53 -14.19
N LEU A 66 -14.43 -6.69 -15.23
CA LEU A 66 -14.83 -6.48 -16.62
C LEU A 66 -16.03 -7.36 -16.99
N SER A 67 -15.98 -8.65 -16.65
CA SER A 67 -17.03 -9.61 -16.97
C SER A 67 -18.36 -9.24 -16.30
N THR A 68 -18.33 -8.99 -14.98
CA THR A 68 -19.52 -8.60 -14.21
C THR A 68 -20.10 -7.26 -14.68
N THR A 69 -19.23 -6.29 -15.01
CA THR A 69 -19.65 -4.99 -15.56
C THR A 69 -20.26 -5.14 -16.96
N GLY A 70 -19.61 -5.88 -17.86
CA GLY A 70 -20.11 -6.15 -19.21
C GLY A 70 -21.46 -6.86 -19.20
N LEU A 71 -21.60 -7.91 -18.39
CA LEU A 71 -22.85 -8.64 -18.20
C LEU A 71 -23.96 -7.74 -17.67
N TYR A 72 -23.66 -6.89 -16.68
CA TYR A 72 -24.64 -5.92 -16.17
C TYR A 72 -25.09 -4.92 -17.23
N LEU A 73 -24.16 -4.41 -18.05
CA LEU A 73 -24.49 -3.48 -19.14
C LEU A 73 -25.34 -4.14 -20.24
N LEU A 74 -25.08 -5.42 -20.56
CA LEU A 74 -25.90 -6.22 -21.48
C LEU A 74 -27.30 -6.45 -20.91
N PHE A 75 -27.38 -6.90 -19.65
CA PHE A 75 -28.65 -7.19 -18.98
C PHE A 75 -29.53 -5.96 -18.87
N THR A 76 -28.94 -4.81 -18.53
CA THR A 76 -29.64 -3.52 -18.48
C THR A 76 -29.84 -2.87 -19.86
N ARG A 77 -29.46 -3.56 -20.94
CA ARG A 77 -29.55 -3.10 -22.34
C ARG A 77 -28.91 -1.73 -22.59
N ARG A 78 -27.89 -1.39 -21.80
CA ARG A 78 -27.12 -0.14 -21.96
C ARG A 78 -26.13 -0.24 -23.11
N ILE A 79 -25.59 -1.44 -23.37
CA ILE A 79 -24.72 -1.76 -24.50
C ILE A 79 -25.23 -3.02 -25.21
N GLY A 80 -25.09 -3.08 -26.53
CA GLY A 80 -25.36 -4.30 -27.30
C GLY A 80 -24.15 -5.24 -27.31
N LEU A 81 -24.39 -6.53 -27.60
CA LEU A 81 -23.34 -7.56 -27.65
C LEU A 81 -22.25 -7.23 -28.67
N ARG A 82 -22.63 -6.80 -29.89
CA ARG A 82 -21.67 -6.47 -30.95
C ARG A 82 -20.73 -5.32 -30.56
N PRO A 83 -21.20 -4.13 -30.11
CA PRO A 83 -20.32 -3.08 -29.62
C PRO A 83 -19.42 -3.50 -28.45
N LEU A 84 -19.92 -4.32 -27.53
CA LEU A 84 -19.14 -4.83 -26.41
C LEU A 84 -17.97 -5.70 -26.90
N VAL A 85 -18.25 -6.70 -27.75
CA VAL A 85 -17.25 -7.63 -28.29
C VAL A 85 -16.22 -6.90 -29.15
N LEU A 86 -16.65 -5.98 -30.02
CA LEU A 86 -15.72 -5.22 -30.87
C LEU A 86 -14.80 -4.32 -30.04
N THR A 87 -15.35 -3.66 -29.01
CA THR A 87 -14.54 -2.82 -28.10
C THR A 87 -13.56 -3.69 -27.31
N PHE A 88 -14.02 -4.84 -26.80
CA PHE A 88 -13.19 -5.80 -26.10
C PHE A 88 -12.03 -6.28 -26.97
N LEU A 89 -12.31 -6.82 -28.15
CA LEU A 89 -11.28 -7.37 -29.05
C LEU A 89 -10.29 -6.30 -29.50
N GLY A 90 -10.78 -5.11 -29.88
CA GLY A 90 -9.93 -3.99 -30.26
C GLY A 90 -8.96 -3.59 -29.15
N SER A 91 -9.48 -3.33 -27.94
CA SER A 91 -8.64 -2.94 -26.81
C SER A 91 -7.72 -4.07 -26.33
N PHE A 92 -8.15 -5.32 -26.41
CA PHE A 92 -7.36 -6.47 -25.99
C PHE A 92 -6.17 -6.69 -26.93
N ILE A 93 -6.41 -6.70 -28.25
CA ILE A 93 -5.34 -6.82 -29.26
C ILE A 93 -4.37 -5.65 -29.13
N SER A 94 -4.86 -4.41 -29.01
CA SER A 94 -3.99 -3.25 -28.79
C SER A 94 -3.15 -3.38 -27.51
N SER A 95 -3.73 -3.91 -26.43
CA SER A 95 -3.00 -4.12 -25.17
C SER A 95 -1.89 -5.17 -25.33
N LEU A 96 -2.16 -6.27 -26.03
CA LEU A 96 -1.15 -7.32 -26.29
C LEU A 96 -0.03 -6.82 -27.18
N LEU A 97 -0.34 -6.04 -28.22
CA LEU A 97 0.65 -5.42 -29.11
C LEU A 97 1.58 -4.43 -28.39
N ILE A 98 1.17 -3.93 -27.22
CA ILE A 98 2.00 -3.05 -26.38
C ILE A 98 2.75 -3.87 -25.31
N SER A 99 2.03 -4.68 -24.52
CA SER A 99 2.60 -5.43 -23.39
C SER A 99 3.60 -6.47 -23.87
N VAL A 100 3.25 -7.34 -24.82
CA VAL A 100 4.11 -8.47 -25.20
C VAL A 100 5.49 -8.00 -25.71
N PRO A 101 5.62 -7.01 -26.62
CA PRO A 101 6.95 -6.57 -27.06
C PRO A 101 7.77 -5.91 -25.96
N ILE A 102 7.17 -5.04 -25.14
CA ILE A 102 7.86 -4.34 -24.06
C ILE A 102 8.32 -5.32 -22.99
N ASP A 103 7.41 -6.20 -22.55
CA ASP A 103 7.72 -7.19 -21.52
C ASP A 103 8.74 -8.20 -22.05
N SER A 104 8.61 -8.65 -23.30
CA SER A 104 9.59 -9.58 -23.89
C SER A 104 10.98 -8.98 -24.03
N TYR A 105 11.07 -7.66 -24.30
CA TYR A 105 12.33 -6.93 -24.28
C TYR A 105 12.95 -6.93 -22.88
N PHE A 106 12.22 -6.58 -21.83
CA PHE A 106 12.79 -6.56 -20.48
C PHE A 106 13.08 -7.96 -19.91
N TRP A 107 12.25 -8.95 -20.23
CA TRP A 107 12.42 -10.34 -19.79
C TRP A 107 13.39 -11.15 -20.64
N GLN A 108 13.88 -10.59 -21.75
CA GLN A 108 14.78 -11.25 -22.71
C GLN A 108 14.22 -12.58 -23.25
N LYS A 109 12.89 -12.73 -23.28
CA LYS A 109 12.18 -13.90 -23.83
C LYS A 109 10.73 -13.53 -24.17
N PRO A 110 10.09 -14.17 -25.16
CA PRO A 110 8.68 -13.96 -25.46
C PRO A 110 7.80 -14.28 -24.24
N LEU A 111 7.13 -13.26 -23.69
CA LEU A 111 6.33 -13.40 -22.48
C LEU A 111 5.15 -12.43 -22.48
N TRP A 112 3.98 -12.93 -22.09
CA TRP A 112 2.88 -12.11 -21.61
C TRP A 112 2.76 -12.32 -20.08
N PRO A 113 3.21 -11.35 -19.26
CA PRO A 113 3.30 -11.54 -17.81
C PRO A 113 1.98 -11.90 -17.15
N GLU A 114 0.87 -11.27 -17.55
CA GLU A 114 -0.43 -11.52 -16.93
C GLU A 114 -0.99 -12.91 -17.25
N LEU A 115 -0.73 -13.46 -18.44
CA LEU A 115 -1.11 -14.84 -18.74
C LEU A 115 -0.30 -15.83 -17.90
N TRP A 116 1.01 -15.59 -17.77
CA TRP A 116 1.89 -16.44 -16.97
C TRP A 116 1.53 -16.35 -15.48
N GLY A 117 1.24 -15.14 -14.99
CA GLY A 117 0.77 -14.89 -13.62
C GLY A 117 -0.57 -15.55 -13.34
N PHE A 118 -1.52 -15.51 -14.28
CA PHE A 118 -2.79 -16.22 -14.18
C PHE A 118 -2.56 -17.75 -14.14
N TYR A 119 -1.76 -18.28 -15.05
CA TYR A 119 -1.45 -19.72 -15.09
C TYR A 119 -0.80 -20.19 -13.78
N PHE A 120 0.23 -19.47 -13.30
CA PHE A 120 0.92 -19.80 -12.07
C PHE A 120 0.01 -19.71 -10.84
N ASN A 121 -0.78 -18.65 -10.71
CA ASN A 121 -1.55 -18.42 -9.49
C ASN A 121 -2.89 -19.17 -9.45
N ALA A 122 -3.61 -19.21 -10.57
CA ALA A 122 -4.96 -19.76 -10.64
C ALA A 122 -5.00 -21.23 -11.10
N ILE A 123 -4.10 -21.64 -12.00
CA ILE A 123 -4.10 -23.01 -12.54
C ILE A 123 -3.17 -23.92 -11.72
N LEU A 124 -1.94 -23.49 -11.43
CA LEU A 124 -1.00 -24.29 -10.62
C LEU A 124 -1.31 -24.23 -9.11
N GLY A 125 -2.13 -23.28 -8.66
CA GLY A 125 -2.56 -23.17 -7.27
C GLY A 125 -1.49 -22.64 -6.30
N SER A 126 -0.34 -22.19 -6.79
CA SER A 126 0.79 -21.69 -5.99
C SER A 126 0.44 -20.48 -5.11
N SER A 127 -0.65 -19.78 -5.44
CA SER A 127 -1.17 -18.70 -4.58
C SER A 127 -1.55 -19.17 -3.17
N SER A 128 -1.91 -20.45 -3.00
CA SER A 128 -2.26 -21.03 -1.70
C SER A 128 -1.07 -21.13 -0.73
N GLU A 129 0.17 -21.13 -1.23
CA GLU A 129 1.40 -21.15 -0.41
C GLU A 129 1.55 -19.88 0.44
N TRP A 130 0.93 -18.78 0.02
CA TRP A 130 0.93 -17.50 0.72
C TRP A 130 -0.21 -17.37 1.74
N GLY A 131 -0.83 -18.51 2.10
CA GLY A 131 -1.92 -18.61 3.06
C GLY A 131 -3.31 -18.58 2.42
N ILE A 132 -4.26 -19.23 3.07
CA ILE A 132 -5.66 -19.31 2.65
C ILE A 132 -6.57 -18.57 3.62
N SER A 133 -7.69 -18.05 3.12
CA SER A 133 -8.72 -17.41 3.94
C SER A 133 -10.12 -17.91 3.58
N PRO A 134 -11.05 -17.97 4.55
CA PRO A 134 -12.43 -18.40 4.30
C PRO A 134 -13.10 -17.64 3.16
N TRP A 135 -14.07 -18.25 2.48
CA TRP A 135 -14.77 -17.63 1.34
C TRP A 135 -15.40 -16.27 1.71
N HIS A 136 -15.92 -16.12 2.93
CA HIS A 136 -16.54 -14.87 3.39
C HIS A 136 -15.54 -13.79 3.83
N TYR A 137 -14.23 -14.02 3.76
CA TYR A 137 -13.20 -13.09 4.22
C TYR A 137 -13.31 -11.71 3.58
N TYR A 138 -13.61 -11.64 2.27
CA TYR A 138 -13.73 -10.35 1.61
C TYR A 138 -14.89 -9.52 2.17
N PHE A 139 -16.02 -10.13 2.48
CA PHE A 139 -17.19 -9.44 3.04
C PHE A 139 -17.05 -9.11 4.52
N THR A 140 -16.43 -10.00 5.30
CA THR A 140 -16.35 -9.88 6.77
C THR A 140 -15.13 -9.10 7.27
N SER A 141 -14.01 -9.14 6.54
CA SER A 141 -12.74 -8.55 6.96
C SER A 141 -12.26 -7.49 5.97
N ALA A 142 -12.14 -7.83 4.68
CA ALA A 142 -11.50 -6.93 3.73
C ALA A 142 -12.34 -5.68 3.43
N LEU A 143 -13.63 -5.83 3.10
CA LEU A 143 -14.50 -4.69 2.79
C LEU A 143 -14.64 -3.71 3.97
N PRO A 144 -14.89 -4.16 5.23
CA PRO A 144 -14.89 -3.26 6.37
C PRO A 144 -13.57 -2.49 6.54
N LYS A 145 -12.42 -3.16 6.37
CA LYS A 145 -11.09 -2.52 6.44
C LYS A 145 -10.87 -1.51 5.30
N LEU A 146 -11.25 -1.85 4.08
CA LEU A 146 -11.11 -0.99 2.91
C LEU A 146 -11.98 0.26 2.99
N LEU A 147 -13.23 0.11 3.46
CA LEU A 147 -14.17 1.23 3.55
C LEU A 147 -13.89 2.12 4.76
N LEU A 148 -13.36 1.56 5.85
CA LEU A 148 -13.05 2.14 7.15
C LEU A 148 -14.25 2.77 7.89
N ASN A 149 -15.06 3.55 7.21
CA ASN A 149 -16.29 4.13 7.75
C ASN A 149 -17.42 3.08 7.76
N PRO A 150 -17.92 2.68 8.94
CA PRO A 150 -18.95 1.65 9.08
C PRO A 150 -20.32 2.07 8.54
N PHE A 151 -20.56 3.36 8.33
CA PHE A 151 -21.83 3.84 7.76
C PHE A 151 -21.93 3.67 6.25
N VAL A 152 -20.82 3.39 5.54
CA VAL A 152 -20.84 3.27 4.07
C VAL A 152 -21.83 2.18 3.60
N PRO A 153 -21.80 0.93 4.12
CA PRO A 153 -22.79 -0.08 3.75
C PRO A 153 -24.23 0.34 4.10
N ALA A 154 -24.45 0.92 5.29
CA ALA A 154 -25.79 1.36 5.72
C ALA A 154 -26.36 2.46 4.82
N LEU A 155 -25.55 3.44 4.43
CA LEU A 155 -25.94 4.51 3.51
C LEU A 155 -26.19 3.99 2.09
N ALA A 156 -25.40 3.01 1.64
CA ALA A 156 -25.62 2.37 0.35
C ALA A 156 -26.94 1.57 0.33
N VAL A 157 -27.27 0.85 1.40
CA VAL A 157 -28.57 0.19 1.57
C VAL A 157 -29.70 1.23 1.61
N TYR A 158 -29.54 2.31 2.37
CA TYR A 158 -30.53 3.39 2.39
C TYR A 158 -30.78 3.98 0.99
N ALA A 159 -29.72 4.19 0.20
CA ALA A 159 -29.83 4.66 -1.17
C ALA A 159 -30.56 3.67 -2.12
N LEU A 160 -30.46 2.35 -1.86
CA LEU A 160 -31.22 1.32 -2.58
C LEU A 160 -32.72 1.36 -2.27
N LEU A 161 -33.08 1.69 -1.03
CA LEU A 161 -34.47 1.76 -0.58
C LEU A 161 -35.21 2.99 -1.12
N GLN A 162 -34.49 4.06 -1.48
CA GLN A 162 -35.10 5.27 -2.02
C GLN A 162 -35.37 5.15 -3.53
N PRO A 163 -36.63 5.34 -4.01
CA PRO A 163 -36.97 5.20 -5.43
C PRO A 163 -36.13 6.08 -6.36
N GLY A 164 -35.78 7.29 -5.93
CA GLY A 164 -35.02 8.26 -6.73
C GLY A 164 -33.55 7.91 -6.92
N THR A 165 -32.95 7.10 -6.04
CA THR A 165 -31.52 6.74 -6.09
C THR A 165 -31.27 5.26 -6.35
N SER A 166 -32.29 4.40 -6.21
CA SER A 166 -32.15 2.94 -6.28
C SER A 166 -31.48 2.46 -7.57
N ARG A 167 -31.94 2.91 -8.75
CA ARG A 167 -31.36 2.50 -10.04
C ARG A 167 -29.89 2.89 -10.21
N ALA A 168 -29.51 4.10 -9.77
CA ALA A 168 -28.12 4.56 -9.84
C ALA A 168 -27.25 3.75 -8.87
N THR A 169 -27.78 3.47 -7.67
CA THR A 169 -27.11 2.69 -6.64
C THR A 169 -26.89 1.24 -7.08
N GLN A 170 -27.88 0.61 -7.72
CA GLN A 170 -27.77 -0.73 -8.30
C GLN A 170 -26.65 -0.79 -9.35
N ALA A 171 -26.55 0.22 -10.22
CA ALA A 171 -25.50 0.27 -11.24
C ALA A 171 -24.09 0.39 -10.65
N LEU A 172 -23.95 0.97 -9.45
CA LEU A 172 -22.67 1.07 -8.74
C LEU A 172 -22.36 -0.20 -7.94
N LEU A 173 -23.37 -0.85 -7.35
CA LEU A 173 -23.17 -1.97 -6.44
C LEU A 173 -23.13 -3.33 -7.14
N ILE A 174 -24.05 -3.61 -8.05
CA ILE A 174 -24.25 -4.98 -8.57
C ILE A 174 -22.98 -5.54 -9.24
N PRO A 175 -22.34 -4.86 -10.21
CA PRO A 175 -21.13 -5.39 -10.83
C PRO A 175 -20.00 -5.61 -9.82
N ASN A 176 -19.80 -4.63 -8.92
CA ASN A 176 -18.72 -4.62 -7.95
C ASN A 176 -18.89 -5.72 -6.88
N LEU A 177 -20.11 -5.92 -6.37
CA LEU A 177 -20.38 -6.96 -5.38
C LEU A 177 -20.36 -8.36 -6.01
N LEU A 178 -20.81 -8.50 -7.27
CA LEU A 178 -20.65 -9.75 -8.02
C LEU A 178 -19.17 -10.08 -8.26
N PHE A 179 -18.35 -9.08 -8.59
CA PHE A 179 -16.91 -9.25 -8.70
C PHE A 179 -16.31 -9.77 -7.39
N VAL A 180 -16.63 -9.14 -6.26
CA VAL A 180 -16.15 -9.60 -4.93
C VAL A 180 -16.65 -11.01 -4.62
N ALA A 181 -17.92 -11.32 -4.92
CA ALA A 181 -18.49 -12.65 -4.68
C ALA A 181 -17.81 -13.74 -5.51
N ILE A 182 -17.57 -13.51 -6.81
CA ILE A 182 -16.88 -14.47 -7.67
C ILE A 182 -15.42 -14.62 -7.23
N TYR A 183 -14.74 -13.51 -6.97
CA TYR A 183 -13.33 -13.54 -6.55
C TYR A 183 -13.13 -14.15 -5.15
N SER A 184 -14.18 -14.18 -4.31
CA SER A 184 -14.20 -14.86 -3.01
C SER A 184 -14.00 -16.38 -3.11
N ALA A 185 -14.25 -16.98 -4.28
CA ALA A 185 -13.98 -18.40 -4.51
C ALA A 185 -12.48 -18.73 -4.53
N GLN A 186 -11.62 -17.74 -4.79
CA GLN A 186 -10.17 -17.95 -4.83
C GLN A 186 -9.63 -18.16 -3.39
N PRO A 187 -8.88 -19.26 -3.10
CA PRO A 187 -8.44 -19.58 -1.73
C PRO A 187 -7.58 -18.50 -1.05
N HIS A 188 -6.63 -17.93 -1.77
CA HIS A 188 -5.69 -16.91 -1.32
C HIS A 188 -6.26 -15.48 -1.47
N LYS A 189 -6.43 -14.78 -0.36
CA LYS A 189 -7.14 -13.51 -0.36
C LYS A 189 -6.30 -12.39 0.20
N GLU A 190 -6.23 -11.30 -0.52
CA GLU A 190 -5.63 -10.06 -0.06
C GLU A 190 -6.56 -8.88 -0.35
N ALA A 191 -6.61 -7.91 0.57
CA ALA A 191 -7.49 -6.75 0.42
C ALA A 191 -7.22 -5.94 -0.87
N ARG A 192 -5.97 -5.94 -1.36
CA ARG A 192 -5.59 -5.21 -2.58
C ARG A 192 -6.21 -5.77 -3.86
N PHE A 193 -6.59 -7.05 -3.89
CA PHE A 193 -7.17 -7.66 -5.10
C PHE A 193 -8.60 -7.18 -5.38
N ILE A 194 -9.33 -6.73 -4.35
CA ILE A 194 -10.70 -6.21 -4.52
C ILE A 194 -10.80 -4.69 -4.42
N PHE A 195 -9.67 -4.00 -4.28
CA PHE A 195 -9.60 -2.56 -4.03
C PHE A 195 -10.36 -1.70 -5.06
N TYR A 196 -10.50 -2.21 -6.29
CA TYR A 196 -11.20 -1.56 -7.41
C TYR A 196 -12.66 -1.18 -7.10
N VAL A 197 -13.30 -1.84 -6.13
CA VAL A 197 -14.72 -1.59 -5.81
C VAL A 197 -14.94 -0.37 -4.92
N VAL A 198 -13.91 0.08 -4.22
CA VAL A 198 -14.02 1.14 -3.21
C VAL A 198 -14.61 2.45 -3.75
N PRO A 199 -14.25 2.95 -4.95
CA PRO A 199 -14.86 4.15 -5.53
C PRO A 199 -16.37 4.00 -5.72
N SER A 200 -16.82 2.90 -6.33
CA SER A 200 -18.24 2.67 -6.62
C SER A 200 -19.06 2.46 -5.34
N LEU A 201 -18.56 1.72 -4.36
CA LEU A 201 -19.23 1.52 -3.07
C LEU A 201 -19.33 2.84 -2.29
N THR A 202 -18.28 3.67 -2.34
CA THR A 202 -18.30 4.99 -1.70
C THR A 202 -19.27 5.94 -2.42
N ALA A 203 -19.34 5.90 -3.75
CA ALA A 203 -20.31 6.67 -4.53
C ALA A 203 -21.76 6.26 -4.24
N ALA A 204 -22.02 4.95 -4.08
CA ALA A 204 -23.33 4.43 -3.69
C ALA A 204 -23.75 4.97 -2.31
N ALA A 205 -22.85 4.97 -1.33
CA ALA A 205 -23.10 5.57 -0.02
C ALA A 205 -23.31 7.09 -0.09
N ALA A 206 -22.59 7.78 -0.98
CA ALA A 206 -22.74 9.22 -1.17
C ALA A 206 -24.14 9.60 -1.69
N LEU A 207 -24.79 8.75 -2.50
CA LEU A 207 -26.19 8.95 -2.89
C LEU A 207 -27.13 8.94 -1.67
N GLY A 208 -26.92 8.01 -0.74
CA GLY A 208 -27.68 7.92 0.50
C GLY A 208 -27.44 9.12 1.42
N ALA A 209 -26.17 9.50 1.59
CA ALA A 209 -25.80 10.68 2.37
C ALA A 209 -26.39 11.98 1.79
N ASN A 210 -26.34 12.14 0.46
CA ASN A 210 -26.94 13.28 -0.24
C ASN A 210 -28.46 13.31 -0.08
N PHE A 211 -29.11 12.15 -0.08
CA PHE A 211 -30.54 12.07 0.20
C PHE A 211 -30.83 12.62 1.61
N VAL A 212 -30.10 12.20 2.63
CA VAL A 212 -30.30 12.69 4.01
C VAL A 212 -30.02 14.19 4.12
N SER A 213 -28.87 14.66 3.61
CA SER A 213 -28.42 16.04 3.76
C SER A 213 -29.34 17.06 3.09
N SER A 214 -29.86 16.73 1.90
CA SER A 214 -30.82 17.59 1.18
C SER A 214 -32.16 17.76 1.89
N ARG A 215 -32.46 16.96 2.93
CA ARG A 215 -33.66 17.11 3.79
C ARG A 215 -33.33 17.66 5.18
N ALA A 216 -32.06 17.98 5.47
CA ALA A 216 -31.64 18.46 6.79
C ALA A 216 -32.35 19.76 7.22
N SER A 217 -32.68 20.65 6.27
CA SER A 217 -33.42 21.88 6.57
C SER A 217 -34.89 21.66 6.96
N LYS A 218 -35.46 20.50 6.60
CA LYS A 218 -36.90 20.19 6.76
C LYS A 218 -37.19 19.39 8.03
N SER A 219 -36.18 18.83 8.68
CA SER A 219 -36.38 17.94 9.83
C SER A 219 -35.15 17.89 10.72
N ILE A 220 -35.38 18.01 12.02
CA ILE A 220 -34.32 17.91 13.03
C ILE A 220 -33.63 16.55 13.04
N ILE A 221 -34.36 15.48 12.72
CA ILE A 221 -33.80 14.12 12.61
C ILE A 221 -32.82 14.07 11.44
N TYR A 222 -33.23 14.53 10.26
CA TYR A 222 -32.34 14.56 9.09
C TYR A 222 -31.11 15.45 9.32
N ARG A 223 -31.27 16.57 10.03
CA ARG A 223 -30.15 17.42 10.46
C ARG A 223 -29.19 16.69 11.40
N GLY A 224 -29.72 16.00 12.42
CA GLY A 224 -28.93 15.21 13.36
C GLY A 224 -28.16 14.07 12.65
N VAL A 225 -28.85 13.30 11.81
CA VAL A 225 -28.22 12.22 11.02
C VAL A 225 -27.16 12.78 10.07
N SER A 226 -27.41 13.92 9.41
CA SER A 226 -26.40 14.56 8.55
C SER A 226 -25.13 14.94 9.34
N ALA A 227 -25.29 15.47 10.55
CA ALA A 227 -24.17 15.78 11.43
C ALA A 227 -23.40 14.52 11.85
N VAL A 228 -24.10 13.41 12.16
CA VAL A 228 -23.48 12.11 12.46
C VAL A 228 -22.69 11.58 11.26
N ILE A 229 -23.24 11.67 10.05
CA ILE A 229 -22.54 11.28 8.82
C ILE A 229 -21.26 12.11 8.65
N ALA A 230 -21.34 13.44 8.78
CA ALA A 230 -20.18 14.32 8.69
C ALA A 230 -19.11 13.98 9.74
N LEU A 231 -19.51 13.80 11.00
CA LEU A 231 -18.63 13.40 12.08
C LEU A 231 -17.97 12.04 11.79
N SER A 232 -18.72 11.08 11.25
CA SER A 232 -18.16 9.76 10.91
C SER A 232 -17.05 9.83 9.86
N VAL A 233 -17.15 10.76 8.90
CA VAL A 233 -16.10 10.98 7.90
C VAL A 233 -14.85 11.57 8.56
N LEU A 234 -15.02 12.53 9.48
CA LEU A 234 -13.90 13.11 10.24
C LEU A 234 -13.23 12.07 11.15
N VAL A 235 -14.02 11.25 11.85
CA VAL A 235 -13.50 10.15 12.68
C VAL A 235 -12.76 9.11 11.83
N SER A 236 -13.31 8.76 10.67
CA SER A 236 -12.64 7.83 9.74
C SER A 236 -11.35 8.45 9.18
N PHE A 237 -11.33 9.75 8.91
CA PHE A 237 -10.13 10.45 8.46
C PHE A 237 -9.05 10.46 9.55
N ALA A 238 -9.40 10.80 10.80
CA ALA A 238 -8.50 10.73 11.93
C ALA A 238 -7.95 9.30 12.15
N GLY A 239 -8.83 8.29 12.09
CA GLY A 239 -8.44 6.88 12.17
C GLY A 239 -7.52 6.45 11.03
N SER A 240 -7.81 6.88 9.80
CA SER A 240 -6.95 6.64 8.63
C SER A 240 -5.58 7.27 8.81
N THR A 241 -5.50 8.51 9.30
CA THR A 241 -4.24 9.19 9.58
C THR A 241 -3.46 8.48 10.68
N ALA A 242 -4.11 8.06 11.77
CA ALA A 242 -3.47 7.27 12.81
C ALA A 242 -2.90 5.95 12.27
N MET A 243 -3.66 5.22 11.45
CA MET A 243 -3.19 4.01 10.79
C MET A 243 -2.00 4.27 9.87
N LEU A 244 -1.97 5.39 9.13
CA LEU A 244 -0.82 5.80 8.30
C LEU A 244 0.42 6.06 9.16
N LEU A 245 0.27 6.78 10.27
CA LEU A 245 1.35 7.05 11.22
C LEU A 245 1.90 5.75 11.85
N PHE A 246 1.03 4.81 12.23
CA PHE A 246 1.49 3.50 12.69
C PHE A 246 2.18 2.72 11.57
N SER A 247 1.67 2.81 10.35
CA SER A 247 2.23 2.07 9.22
C SER A 247 3.60 2.61 8.80
N SER A 248 3.89 3.91 8.98
CA SER A 248 5.23 4.45 8.72
C SER A 248 6.30 3.89 9.67
N LEU A 249 5.91 3.47 10.88
CA LEU A 249 6.82 2.83 11.85
C LEU A 249 7.20 1.38 11.46
N ASN A 250 6.58 0.79 10.43
CA ASN A 250 6.94 -0.52 9.88
C ASN A 250 8.05 -0.45 8.83
N TYR A 251 8.71 0.70 8.67
CA TYR A 251 9.79 0.92 7.69
C TYR A 251 11.15 1.25 8.33
N PRO A 252 11.67 0.42 9.26
CA PRO A 252 12.94 0.69 9.92
C PRO A 252 14.13 0.74 8.96
N GLY A 253 14.11 0.05 7.81
CA GLY A 253 15.21 0.10 6.83
C GLY A 253 15.35 1.46 6.16
N GLY A 254 14.22 2.12 5.88
CA GLY A 254 14.23 3.51 5.38
C GLY A 254 14.71 4.51 6.42
N ASP A 255 14.31 4.33 7.69
CA ASP A 255 14.80 5.16 8.79
C ASP A 255 16.30 4.91 9.04
N ALA A 256 16.76 3.66 9.03
CA ALA A 256 18.18 3.31 9.16
C ALA A 256 19.04 3.94 8.06
N LEU A 257 18.56 3.98 6.81
CA LEU A 257 19.22 4.70 5.73
C LEU A 257 19.33 6.20 6.03
N GLN A 258 18.24 6.82 6.48
CA GLN A 258 18.23 8.25 6.83
C GLN A 258 19.18 8.57 7.99
N GLN A 259 19.20 7.71 9.02
CA GLN A 259 20.12 7.84 10.14
C GLN A 259 21.57 7.64 9.71
N LEU A 260 21.85 6.67 8.83
CA LEU A 260 23.18 6.45 8.30
C LEU A 260 23.67 7.67 7.52
N SER A 261 22.85 8.22 6.61
CA SER A 261 23.19 9.46 5.88
C SER A 261 23.44 10.64 6.81
N TYR A 262 22.75 10.73 7.95
CA TYR A 262 23.01 11.74 8.95
C TYR A 262 24.34 11.51 9.68
N ILE A 263 24.64 10.25 10.06
CA ILE A 263 25.88 9.87 10.75
C ILE A 263 27.11 10.10 9.86
N THR A 264 27.01 9.81 8.57
CA THR A 264 28.13 9.90 7.63
C THR A 264 28.23 11.26 6.93
N ARG A 265 27.36 12.22 7.23
CA ARG A 265 27.28 13.50 6.50
C ARG A 265 28.63 14.21 6.41
N ASP A 266 29.38 14.23 7.51
CA ASP A 266 30.65 14.92 7.64
C ASP A 266 31.86 13.96 7.55
N ASP A 267 31.65 12.74 7.05
CA ASP A 267 32.73 11.77 6.87
C ASP A 267 33.64 12.21 5.71
N PRO A 268 34.97 12.24 5.89
CA PRO A 268 35.90 12.64 4.82
C PRO A 268 35.97 11.64 3.66
N THR A 269 35.43 10.43 3.84
CA THR A 269 35.49 9.36 2.84
C THR A 269 34.51 9.67 1.70
N PRO A 270 34.97 9.88 0.45
CA PRO A 270 34.10 10.34 -0.64
C PRO A 270 33.03 9.31 -1.04
N VAL A 271 33.34 8.02 -0.90
CA VAL A 271 32.45 6.90 -1.21
C VAL A 271 32.50 5.93 -0.04
N ILE A 272 31.34 5.60 0.52
CA ILE A 272 31.22 4.71 1.67
C ILE A 272 30.50 3.44 1.24
N ASP A 273 31.13 2.29 1.47
CA ASP A 273 30.58 0.99 1.15
C ASP A 273 29.75 0.44 2.33
N VAL A 274 28.48 0.12 2.04
CA VAL A 274 27.49 -0.30 3.04
C VAL A 274 26.89 -1.64 2.66
N HIS A 275 26.92 -2.62 3.56
CA HIS A 275 26.10 -3.82 3.38
C HIS A 275 24.73 -3.63 4.03
N ALA A 276 23.65 -4.00 3.32
CA ALA A 276 22.31 -4.00 3.87
C ALA A 276 21.68 -5.37 3.81
N ASP A 277 21.24 -5.85 4.98
CA ASP A 277 20.61 -7.15 5.10
C ASP A 277 19.18 -7.18 4.53
N VAL A 278 18.60 -8.38 4.55
CA VAL A 278 17.25 -8.64 4.02
C VAL A 278 16.20 -7.77 4.66
N LEU A 279 16.19 -7.67 5.99
CA LEU A 279 15.18 -6.89 6.70
C LEU A 279 15.28 -5.41 6.33
N SER A 280 16.50 -4.85 6.26
CA SER A 280 16.76 -3.48 5.81
C SER A 280 16.23 -3.24 4.40
N CYS A 281 16.50 -4.18 3.48
CA CYS A 281 16.02 -4.12 2.11
C CYS A 281 14.49 -4.18 2.00
N MET A 282 13.85 -5.07 2.78
CA MET A 282 12.40 -5.25 2.76
C MET A 282 11.61 -4.13 3.44
N THR A 283 12.27 -3.32 4.27
CA THR A 283 11.62 -2.32 5.14
C THR A 283 12.02 -0.88 4.85
N GLY A 284 12.38 -0.55 3.60
CA GLY A 284 12.42 0.84 3.14
C GLY A 284 13.75 1.32 2.54
N LEU A 285 14.74 0.45 2.37
CA LEU A 285 15.93 0.76 1.56
C LEU A 285 15.58 0.78 0.07
N THR A 286 15.17 1.94 -0.44
CA THR A 286 14.76 2.12 -1.85
C THR A 286 15.88 2.66 -2.73
N LEU A 287 15.78 2.44 -4.04
CA LEU A 287 16.73 3.01 -5.03
C LEU A 287 16.74 4.55 -5.00
N PHE A 288 15.59 5.18 -4.72
CA PHE A 288 15.48 6.63 -4.60
C PHE A 288 16.17 7.14 -3.33
N GLY A 289 16.03 6.41 -2.22
CA GLY A 289 16.66 6.79 -0.95
C GLY A 289 18.17 6.57 -0.95
N GLN A 290 18.66 5.48 -1.57
CA GLN A 290 20.09 5.16 -1.56
C GLN A 290 20.93 6.09 -2.46
N ASN A 291 20.30 6.71 -3.46
CA ASN A 291 20.99 7.54 -4.46
C ASN A 291 20.20 8.82 -4.77
N PRO A 292 20.06 9.73 -3.80
CA PRO A 292 19.33 10.97 -3.98
C PRO A 292 19.98 11.87 -5.05
N SER A 293 21.30 11.76 -5.23
CA SER A 293 22.08 12.55 -6.19
C SER A 293 22.00 12.02 -7.63
N GLY A 294 21.39 10.85 -7.85
CA GLY A 294 21.18 10.29 -9.19
C GLY A 294 22.45 9.81 -9.90
N TYR A 295 23.48 9.40 -9.16
CA TYR A 295 24.70 8.86 -9.75
C TYR A 295 24.43 7.57 -10.54
N PRO A 296 25.12 7.33 -11.67
CA PRO A 296 24.95 6.11 -12.43
C PRO A 296 25.76 4.96 -11.78
N ILE A 297 25.18 4.31 -10.76
CA ILE A 297 25.83 3.28 -9.92
C ILE A 297 26.40 2.08 -10.73
N ALA A 298 25.97 1.91 -11.99
CA ALA A 298 26.52 0.91 -12.90
C ALA A 298 27.95 1.23 -13.41
N PHE A 299 28.44 2.45 -13.17
CA PHE A 299 29.77 2.91 -13.57
C PHE A 299 30.55 3.40 -12.35
N PRO A 300 31.90 3.50 -12.45
CA PRO A 300 32.71 4.10 -11.40
C PRO A 300 32.18 5.49 -11.02
N ILE A 301 31.91 5.68 -9.74
CA ILE A 301 31.36 6.92 -9.21
C ILE A 301 32.52 7.88 -8.93
N HIS A 302 32.45 9.07 -9.52
CA HIS A 302 33.34 10.18 -9.20
C HIS A 302 32.51 11.28 -8.52
N PRO A 303 32.58 11.40 -7.18
CA PRO A 303 31.85 12.44 -6.46
C PRO A 303 32.27 13.83 -6.94
N HIS A 304 31.32 14.78 -6.93
CA HIS A 304 31.65 16.16 -7.30
C HIS A 304 32.65 16.72 -6.27
N PRO A 305 33.69 17.49 -6.68
CA PRO A 305 34.66 18.06 -5.75
C PRO A 305 34.04 18.95 -4.65
N ASP A 306 32.84 19.48 -4.89
CA ASP A 306 32.08 20.31 -3.96
C ASP A 306 31.00 19.53 -3.17
N SER A 307 31.01 18.19 -3.24
CA SER A 307 30.02 17.37 -2.53
C SER A 307 30.17 17.53 -1.03
N THR A 308 29.08 17.90 -0.36
CA THR A 308 29.02 18.11 1.10
C THR A 308 28.67 16.86 1.88
N ALA A 309 28.45 15.73 1.19
CA ALA A 309 28.16 14.44 1.79
C ALA A 309 28.77 13.30 0.94
N PRO A 310 29.13 12.17 1.57
CA PRO A 310 29.66 11.02 0.87
C PRO A 310 28.58 10.29 0.06
N VAL A 311 29.00 9.60 -0.99
CA VAL A 311 28.11 8.72 -1.75
C VAL A 311 28.05 7.35 -1.05
N LEU A 312 26.84 6.94 -0.65
CA LEU A 312 26.62 5.62 -0.04
C LEU A 312 26.39 4.57 -1.14
N VAL A 313 27.22 3.54 -1.18
CA VAL A 313 27.10 2.42 -2.12
C VAL A 313 26.64 1.18 -1.34
N PHE A 314 25.54 0.57 -1.79
CA PHE A 314 24.91 -0.52 -1.07
C PHE A 314 25.12 -1.87 -1.73
N ASP A 315 25.68 -2.83 -1.00
CA ASP A 315 25.60 -4.25 -1.29
C ASP A 315 24.36 -4.85 -0.62
N LYS A 316 23.64 -5.70 -1.35
CA LYS A 316 22.40 -6.36 -0.91
C LYS A 316 22.49 -7.88 -1.05
N THR A 317 23.70 -8.43 -0.90
CA THR A 317 23.92 -9.86 -1.02
C THR A 317 23.08 -10.61 0.02
N GLU A 318 22.04 -11.32 -0.41
CA GLU A 318 21.13 -12.07 0.47
C GLU A 318 21.63 -13.49 0.78
N LYS A 319 22.17 -14.18 -0.24
CA LYS A 319 22.53 -15.61 -0.16
C LYS A 319 23.91 -15.86 -0.74
N GLY A 320 24.60 -16.84 -0.17
CA GLY A 320 25.86 -17.38 -0.67
C GLY A 320 26.87 -17.61 0.44
N ASP A 321 27.80 -18.53 0.18
CA ASP A 321 28.84 -18.91 1.15
C ASP A 321 29.75 -17.75 1.56
N GLN A 322 29.83 -16.74 0.69
CA GLN A 322 30.58 -15.51 0.90
C GLN A 322 30.18 -14.76 2.18
N LEU A 323 28.92 -14.83 2.63
CA LEU A 323 28.48 -14.17 3.87
C LEU A 323 29.16 -14.77 5.12
N TYR A 324 29.69 -15.99 5.03
CA TYR A 324 30.43 -16.66 6.11
C TYR A 324 31.93 -16.35 6.08
N TRP A 325 32.41 -15.55 5.12
CA TRP A 325 33.83 -15.22 4.99
C TRP A 325 34.13 -13.85 5.60
N PRO A 326 35.08 -13.72 6.55
CA PRO A 326 35.47 -12.41 7.09
C PRO A 326 35.86 -11.39 6.01
N ARG A 327 36.54 -11.86 4.94
CA ARG A 327 36.93 -11.04 3.79
C ARG A 327 35.76 -10.38 3.06
N PHE A 328 34.57 -11.00 3.08
CA PHE A 328 33.37 -10.38 2.52
C PHE A 328 33.01 -9.11 3.29
N TRP A 329 33.17 -9.13 4.61
CA TRP A 329 32.79 -8.03 5.51
C TRP A 329 33.85 -6.93 5.57
N GLU A 330 35.12 -7.28 5.38
CA GLU A 330 36.26 -6.36 5.32
C GLU A 330 36.23 -5.34 4.17
N ARG A 331 35.27 -5.44 3.24
CA ARG A 331 35.11 -4.43 2.17
C ARG A 331 34.14 -3.30 2.54
N PHE A 332 33.36 -3.46 3.60
CA PHE A 332 32.33 -2.49 3.97
C PHE A 332 32.78 -1.63 5.14
N ASP A 333 32.43 -0.36 5.10
CA ASP A 333 32.65 0.61 6.19
C ASP A 333 31.50 0.52 7.21
N TYR A 334 30.28 0.31 6.71
CA TYR A 334 29.08 0.17 7.52
C TYR A 334 28.27 -1.08 7.15
N ALA A 335 27.51 -1.59 8.11
CA ALA A 335 26.52 -2.63 7.86
C ALA A 335 25.19 -2.29 8.56
N LEU A 336 24.09 -2.45 7.82
CA LEU A 336 22.72 -2.40 8.33
C LEU A 336 22.24 -3.83 8.52
N ALA A 337 22.10 -4.26 9.77
CA ALA A 337 21.80 -5.65 10.10
C ALA A 337 20.78 -5.78 11.22
N GLU A 338 19.82 -6.69 11.06
CA GLU A 338 18.92 -7.14 12.12
C GLU A 338 19.69 -7.81 13.25
N ASN A 339 20.59 -8.72 12.89
CA ASN A 339 21.40 -9.48 13.82
C ASN A 339 22.90 -9.23 13.60
N PRO A 340 23.56 -8.47 14.47
CA PRO A 340 25.00 -8.18 14.37
C PRO A 340 25.88 -9.42 14.39
N ARG A 341 25.41 -10.52 15.01
CA ARG A 341 26.19 -11.77 15.09
C ARG A 341 26.42 -12.43 13.72
N LYS A 342 25.63 -12.05 12.70
CA LYS A 342 25.81 -12.51 11.32
C LYS A 342 26.87 -11.70 10.56
N VAL A 343 27.26 -10.55 11.08
CA VAL A 343 28.26 -9.65 10.49
C VAL A 343 29.61 -10.00 11.11
N LEU A 344 30.47 -10.69 10.37
CA LEU A 344 31.74 -11.19 10.90
C LEU A 344 32.81 -10.08 10.93
N GLY A 345 33.64 -10.06 11.98
CA GLY A 345 34.75 -9.11 12.14
C GLY A 345 34.59 -8.15 13.31
N GLY A 346 35.45 -7.13 13.37
CA GLY A 346 35.40 -6.07 14.38
C GLY A 346 34.36 -5.01 14.02
N TRP A 347 33.18 -5.07 14.64
CA TRP A 347 32.08 -4.14 14.38
C TRP A 347 31.59 -3.49 15.68
N GLN A 348 31.40 -2.17 15.63
CA GLN A 348 30.80 -1.39 16.71
C GLN A 348 29.36 -1.03 16.35
N VAL A 349 28.43 -1.27 17.27
CA VAL A 349 27.04 -0.80 17.13
C VAL A 349 27.01 0.70 17.45
N ILE A 350 26.70 1.53 16.46
CA ILE A 350 26.52 2.97 16.64
C ILE A 350 25.16 3.26 17.28
N GLY A 351 24.15 2.52 16.85
CA GLY A 351 22.80 2.65 17.37
C GLY A 351 21.83 1.68 16.71
N VAL A 352 20.61 1.70 17.22
CA VAL A 352 19.53 0.80 16.83
C VAL A 352 18.32 1.60 16.36
N VAL A 353 17.81 1.22 15.20
CA VAL A 353 16.54 1.68 14.67
C VAL A 353 15.48 0.65 15.05
N THR A 354 14.43 1.15 15.68
CA THR A 354 13.30 0.33 16.12
C THR A 354 12.16 0.38 15.12
N GLY A 355 11.39 -0.69 15.02
CA GLY A 355 10.15 -0.74 14.26
C GLY A 355 8.95 -1.03 15.15
N TYR A 356 7.76 -0.81 14.60
CA TYR A 356 6.51 -1.13 15.28
C TYR A 356 6.40 -2.62 15.61
N ASP A 357 5.91 -2.91 16.82
CA ASP A 357 5.73 -4.26 17.35
C ASP A 357 4.39 -4.38 18.10
N GLY A 358 3.35 -3.70 17.62
CA GLY A 358 2.01 -3.74 18.22
C GLY A 358 1.71 -2.53 19.12
N VAL A 359 0.58 -2.61 19.83
CA VAL A 359 0.13 -1.55 20.75
C VAL A 359 0.46 -1.96 22.18
N GLU A 360 1.03 -1.04 22.95
CA GLU A 360 1.23 -1.21 24.39
C GLU A 360 0.34 -0.28 25.22
N ILE A 361 -0.07 -0.76 26.39
CA ILE A 361 -0.78 0.02 27.41
C ILE A 361 0.09 0.00 28.65
N LEU A 362 0.65 1.15 29.03
CA LEU A 362 1.46 1.30 30.22
C LEU A 362 0.66 2.03 31.29
N LYS A 363 0.67 1.49 32.51
CA LYS A 363 0.05 2.07 33.69
C LYS A 363 1.06 2.93 34.47
N PRO A 364 0.61 3.81 35.36
CA PRO A 364 1.49 4.54 36.28
C PRO A 364 2.40 3.57 37.05
N GLY A 365 3.70 3.87 37.09
CA GLY A 365 4.70 3.03 37.76
C GLY A 365 5.10 1.75 37.03
N SER A 366 4.46 1.40 35.90
CA SER A 366 4.92 0.30 35.05
C SER A 366 6.08 0.76 34.17
N PRO A 367 7.18 0.00 34.12
CA PRO A 367 8.23 0.27 33.16
C PRO A 367 7.73 0.02 31.73
N ALA A 368 8.24 0.79 30.77
CA ALA A 368 8.03 0.44 29.37
C ALA A 368 8.77 -0.87 29.04
N ALA A 369 8.28 -1.62 28.05
CA ALA A 369 9.03 -2.79 27.57
C ALA A 369 10.45 -2.37 27.13
N GLY A 370 11.47 -2.94 27.78
CA GLY A 370 12.85 -2.48 27.67
C GLY A 370 13.11 -1.26 28.55
N ASP A 371 13.24 -1.50 29.86
CA ASP A 371 13.37 -0.54 30.97
C ASP A 371 14.47 0.55 30.80
N GLU A 372 15.34 0.41 29.79
CA GLU A 372 16.35 1.40 29.44
C GLU A 372 15.85 2.47 28.44
N SER A 373 14.67 2.28 27.85
CA SER A 373 14.12 3.18 26.83
C SER A 373 13.75 4.57 27.38
N GLU A 374 13.64 4.73 28.70
CA GLU A 374 13.55 6.05 29.35
C GLU A 374 14.84 6.87 29.23
N LYS A 375 15.99 6.21 29.04
CA LYS A 375 17.31 6.85 28.82
C LYS A 375 17.72 6.93 27.34
N GLY A 376 16.81 6.62 26.42
CA GLY A 376 17.10 6.63 24.98
C GLY A 376 17.98 5.45 24.52
N THR A 377 18.04 4.37 25.30
CA THR A 377 18.82 3.16 25.00
C THR A 377 17.95 1.90 25.06
N ILE A 378 18.27 0.86 24.30
CA ILE A 378 17.67 -0.48 24.44
C ILE A 378 18.79 -1.51 24.47
N GLY A 379 18.97 -2.18 25.61
CA GLY A 379 20.01 -3.21 25.76
C GLY A 379 21.42 -2.63 25.63
N GLY A 380 21.63 -1.41 26.15
CA GLY A 380 22.87 -0.64 26.01
C GLY A 380 23.07 0.06 24.65
N GLU A 381 22.19 -0.16 23.68
CA GLU A 381 22.30 0.43 22.33
C GLU A 381 21.52 1.74 22.24
N LYS A 382 22.11 2.80 21.69
CA LYS A 382 21.44 4.09 21.49
C LYS A 382 20.30 3.97 20.47
N ILE A 383 19.09 4.38 20.84
CA ILE A 383 17.94 4.41 19.92
C ILE A 383 18.08 5.60 18.97
N LEU A 384 17.87 5.36 17.68
CA LEU A 384 17.94 6.38 16.64
C LEU A 384 16.58 6.58 15.93
N GLY A 385 16.48 7.69 15.19
CA GLY A 385 15.38 7.96 14.27
C GLY A 385 13.99 8.02 14.90
N LEU A 386 13.01 7.44 14.20
CA LEU A 386 11.60 7.47 14.60
C LEU A 386 11.36 6.79 15.95
N GLY A 387 12.17 5.78 16.28
CA GLY A 387 12.14 5.13 17.59
C GLY A 387 12.36 6.11 18.74
N ALA A 388 13.36 6.98 18.60
CA ALA A 388 13.67 8.01 19.59
C ALA A 388 12.54 9.04 19.70
N ASN A 389 11.94 9.44 18.58
CA ASN A 389 10.79 10.36 18.56
C ASN A 389 9.56 9.76 19.27
N VAL A 390 9.29 8.48 19.04
CA VAL A 390 8.20 7.76 19.74
C VAL A 390 8.48 7.66 21.24
N ALA A 391 9.71 7.38 21.64
CA ALA A 391 10.10 7.35 23.06
C ALA A 391 9.94 8.73 23.72
N ALA A 392 10.36 9.80 23.05
CA ALA A 392 10.19 11.17 23.53
C ALA A 392 8.71 11.55 23.67
N LEU A 393 7.89 11.22 22.66
CA LEU A 393 6.43 11.44 22.70
C LEU A 393 5.78 10.65 23.84
N ARG A 394 6.17 9.39 24.03
CA ARG A 394 5.69 8.56 25.14
C ARG A 394 6.02 9.19 26.49
N ASN A 395 7.26 9.64 26.69
CA ASN A 395 7.69 10.26 27.93
C ASN A 395 6.91 11.56 28.20
N LEU A 396 6.72 12.39 27.17
CA LEU A 396 5.91 13.59 27.25
C LEU A 396 4.47 13.27 27.67
N VAL A 397 3.82 12.32 26.99
CA VAL A 397 2.43 11.94 27.29
C VAL A 397 2.32 11.37 28.71
N ARG A 398 3.23 10.49 29.12
CA ARG A 398 3.26 9.94 30.49
C ARG A 398 3.44 11.04 31.54
N GLY A 399 4.21 12.08 31.25
CA GLY A 399 4.34 13.25 32.13
C GLY A 399 3.02 13.98 32.35
N TYR A 400 2.19 14.13 31.32
CA TYR A 400 0.89 14.80 31.42
C TYR A 400 -0.24 13.91 31.94
N THR A 401 -0.20 12.60 31.69
CA THR A 401 -1.29 11.66 32.04
C THR A 401 -1.09 10.99 33.40
N GLY A 402 -0.10 11.40 34.18
CA GLY A 402 0.23 10.76 35.46
C GLY A 402 0.78 9.34 35.31
N GLY A 403 1.47 9.07 34.19
CA GLY A 403 2.17 7.81 33.93
C GLY A 403 1.49 6.87 32.93
N TRP A 404 0.31 7.22 32.40
CA TRP A 404 -0.41 6.40 31.43
C TRP A 404 0.09 6.58 29.99
N TRP A 405 0.20 5.48 29.25
CA TRP A 405 0.48 5.50 27.81
C TRP A 405 -0.35 4.45 27.09
N VAL A 406 -0.93 4.84 25.96
CA VAL A 406 -1.56 3.94 25.00
C VAL A 406 -1.02 4.32 23.63
N GLY A 407 -0.16 3.47 23.06
CA GLY A 407 0.53 3.84 21.83
C GLY A 407 1.36 2.71 21.24
N PRO A 408 2.19 3.01 20.23
CA PRO A 408 3.00 2.01 19.56
C PRO A 408 4.06 1.45 20.52
N ARG A 409 4.13 0.13 20.59
CA ARG A 409 5.28 -0.60 21.12
C ARG A 409 6.35 -0.63 20.04
N MET A 410 7.57 -0.26 20.39
CA MET A 410 8.71 -0.24 19.48
C MET A 410 9.70 -1.33 19.89
N SER A 411 10.17 -2.13 18.93
CA SER A 411 11.18 -3.15 19.17
C SER A 411 12.43 -2.89 18.32
N PRO A 412 13.64 -3.25 18.79
CA PRO A 412 14.84 -3.27 17.96
C PRO A 412 14.61 -4.03 16.65
N ARG A 413 14.96 -3.43 15.51
CA ARG A 413 14.84 -4.10 14.20
C ARG A 413 16.14 -4.07 13.42
N ILE A 414 16.80 -2.92 13.31
CA ILE A 414 18.01 -2.77 12.49
C ILE A 414 19.07 -2.05 13.32
N ARG A 415 20.29 -2.58 13.33
CA ARG A 415 21.44 -1.94 13.95
C ARG A 415 22.34 -1.38 12.87
N ILE A 416 22.83 -0.17 13.14
CA ILE A 416 23.84 0.50 12.31
C ILE A 416 25.20 0.15 12.91
N LEU A 417 25.97 -0.63 12.15
CA LEU A 417 27.29 -1.11 12.54
C LEU A 417 28.35 -0.30 11.78
N ARG A 418 29.40 0.11 12.47
CA ARG A 418 30.62 0.67 11.88
C ARG A 418 31.77 -0.28 12.08
N ARG A 419 32.57 -0.47 11.04
CA ARG A 419 33.77 -1.30 11.14
C ARG A 419 34.79 -0.63 12.06
N VAL A 420 35.33 -1.41 13.00
CA VAL A 420 36.47 -1.02 13.83
C VAL A 420 37.71 -1.55 13.13
N SER A 421 38.59 -0.64 12.73
CA SER A 421 39.88 -0.92 12.10
C SER A 421 40.82 -1.68 13.02
#